data_AF-A0A7S4FL15-F1
#
_entry.id   AF-A0A7S4FL15-F1
#
_cell.length_a   1.000
_cell.length_b   1.000
_cell.length_c   1.000
_cell.angle_alpha   90.00
_cell.angle_beta   90.00
_cell.angle_gamma   90.00
#
_symmetry.space_group_name_H-M   'P 1'
#
loop_
_entity.id
_entity.type
_entity.pdbx_description
1 polymer ?
#
loop_
_entity_poly.entity_id
_entity_poly.type
_entity_poly.pdbx_seq_one_letter_code
_entity_poly.pdbx_strand_id
1 'polypeptide(L)'
;HGTCSEGWDGTGECTCDADWYGLACQFECPMGLFMIACSGNGRCDDGRLGSGNCTCNAQYRGPDCGAMCPGSYVGTDVCSGHGQCDQDAACHCSPNFYLFDCSAECPRTAD
;
A
#
# COMPACT_ATOMS: atom_id res chain seq x y z
N HIS A 1 -22.51 0.02 -5.73
CA HIS A 1 -21.81 -1.13 -5.16
C HIS A 1 -22.03 -1.12 -3.66
N GLY A 2 -23.18 -1.63 -3.23
CA GLY A 2 -23.69 -1.47 -1.88
C GLY A 2 -25.21 -1.37 -1.83
N THR A 3 -25.75 -1.16 -0.63
CA THR A 3 -27.17 -1.02 -0.36
C THR A 3 -27.48 0.35 0.23
N CYS A 4 -28.46 1.06 -0.32
CA CYS A 4 -28.85 2.40 0.13
C CYS A 4 -30.25 2.40 0.78
N SER A 5 -30.42 3.26 1.78
CA SER A 5 -31.71 3.60 2.39
C SER A 5 -32.48 4.53 1.44
N GLU A 6 -33.23 3.93 0.54
CA GLU A 6 -34.06 4.61 -0.45
C GLU A 6 -35.52 4.76 0.01
N GLY A 7 -36.30 5.57 -0.71
CA GLY A 7 -37.74 5.77 -0.46
C GLY A 7 -38.10 7.13 0.12
N TRP A 8 -39.40 7.34 0.33
CA TRP A 8 -39.96 8.62 0.81
C TRP A 8 -39.53 8.98 2.24
N ASP A 9 -39.27 7.97 3.06
CA ASP A 9 -38.73 8.06 4.43
C ASP A 9 -37.26 7.63 4.52
N GLY A 10 -36.63 7.37 3.37
CA GLY A 10 -35.25 6.96 3.28
C GLY A 10 -34.29 8.08 3.71
N THR A 11 -33.17 7.70 4.30
CA THR A 11 -32.15 8.65 4.76
C THR A 11 -31.16 9.06 3.65
N GLY A 12 -31.16 8.34 2.52
CA GLY A 12 -30.13 8.48 1.49
C GLY A 12 -28.76 7.95 1.92
N GLU A 13 -28.71 7.20 3.03
CA GLU A 13 -27.48 6.59 3.52
C GLU A 13 -27.19 5.26 2.82
N CYS A 14 -25.94 5.07 2.40
CA CYS A 14 -25.49 3.85 1.73
C CYS A 14 -24.50 3.08 2.61
N THR A 15 -24.64 1.75 2.62
CA THR A 15 -23.62 0.83 3.12
C THR A 15 -22.92 0.24 1.91
N CYS A 16 -21.60 0.42 1.82
CA CYS A 16 -20.84 -0.03 0.66
C CYS A 16 -20.47 -1.50 0.78
N ASP A 17 -20.40 -2.17 -0.37
CA ASP A 17 -19.72 -3.47 -0.46
C ASP A 17 -18.23 -3.29 -0.16
N ALA A 18 -17.53 -4.38 0.18
CA ALA A 18 -16.09 -4.34 0.42
C ALA A 18 -15.34 -3.76 -0.80
N ASP A 19 -14.32 -2.95 -0.52
CA ASP A 19 -13.47 -2.27 -1.51
C ASP A 19 -14.17 -1.17 -2.33
N TRP A 20 -15.36 -0.74 -1.91
CA TRP A 20 -16.08 0.42 -2.48
C TRP A 20 -16.25 1.52 -1.45
N TYR A 21 -16.15 2.77 -1.91
CA TYR A 21 -16.22 3.93 -1.03
C TYR A 21 -16.94 5.14 -1.66
N GLY A 22 -17.17 6.14 -0.81
CA GLY A 22 -17.87 7.37 -1.14
C GLY A 22 -19.36 7.33 -0.75
N LEU A 23 -20.00 8.51 -0.72
CA LEU A 23 -21.35 8.66 -0.16
C LEU A 23 -22.41 7.75 -0.79
N ALA A 24 -22.23 7.38 -2.06
CA ALA A 24 -23.09 6.49 -2.82
C ALA A 24 -22.37 5.20 -3.26
N CYS A 25 -21.20 4.89 -2.67
CA CYS A 25 -20.38 3.73 -3.00
C CYS A 25 -20.03 3.66 -4.49
N GLN A 26 -19.71 4.83 -5.06
CA GLN A 26 -19.47 5.03 -6.48
C GLN A 26 -17.99 4.93 -6.88
N PHE A 27 -17.08 4.89 -5.90
CA PHE A 27 -15.65 4.79 -6.14
C PHE A 27 -15.12 3.44 -5.68
N GLU A 28 -14.19 2.90 -6.45
CA GLU A 28 -13.48 1.66 -6.14
C GLU A 28 -12.12 1.98 -5.50
N CYS A 29 -11.73 1.20 -4.52
CA CYS A 29 -10.37 1.26 -3.97
C CYS A 29 -9.34 1.00 -5.09
N PRO A 30 -8.10 1.52 -4.96
CA PRO A 30 -7.02 1.22 -5.90
C PRO A 30 -6.80 -0.29 -6.03
N MET A 31 -6.89 -0.78 -7.27
CA MET A 31 -6.73 -2.20 -7.60
C MET A 31 -5.35 -2.45 -8.19
N GLY A 32 -4.72 -3.55 -7.77
CA GLY A 32 -3.48 -4.03 -8.39
C GLY A 32 -3.72 -4.80 -9.69
N LEU A 33 -2.66 -5.36 -10.26
CA LEU A 33 -2.67 -6.13 -11.52
C LEU A 33 -3.68 -7.31 -11.56
N PHE A 34 -4.08 -7.82 -10.40
CA PHE A 34 -5.01 -8.96 -10.29
C PHE A 34 -6.42 -8.56 -9.85
N MET A 35 -6.79 -7.27 -9.94
CA MET A 35 -8.08 -6.76 -9.46
C MET A 35 -8.33 -7.05 -7.98
N ILE A 36 -7.26 -7.06 -7.19
CA ILE A 36 -7.30 -7.18 -5.73
C ILE A 36 -7.02 -5.79 -5.17
N ALA A 37 -7.90 -5.33 -4.28
CA ALA A 37 -7.76 -4.03 -3.62
C ALA A 37 -6.42 -3.94 -2.90
N CYS A 38 -5.75 -2.80 -3.04
CA CYS A 38 -4.41 -2.57 -2.51
C CYS A 38 -3.42 -3.69 -2.86
N SER A 39 -3.56 -4.30 -4.05
CA SER A 39 -2.77 -5.43 -4.54
C SER A 39 -2.72 -6.66 -3.63
N GLY A 40 -3.63 -6.75 -2.64
CA GLY A 40 -3.56 -7.74 -1.56
C GLY A 40 -2.46 -7.49 -0.51
N ASN A 41 -1.75 -6.36 -0.62
CA ASN A 41 -0.60 -5.98 0.21
C ASN A 41 -0.90 -4.78 1.13
N GLY A 42 -2.18 -4.54 1.43
CA GLY A 42 -2.60 -3.46 2.28
C GLY A 42 -4.08 -3.53 2.59
N ARG A 43 -4.57 -2.49 3.25
CA ARG A 43 -5.99 -2.33 3.58
C ARG A 43 -6.50 -1.01 3.01
N CYS A 44 -7.60 -1.07 2.26
CA CYS A 44 -8.29 0.13 1.81
C CYS A 44 -9.10 0.75 2.94
N ASP A 45 -9.12 2.08 2.99
CA ASP A 45 -10.09 2.87 3.74
C ASP A 45 -11.39 2.99 2.92
N ASP A 46 -12.19 1.93 2.97
CA ASP A 46 -13.43 1.77 2.20
C ASP A 46 -14.68 2.27 2.97
N GLY A 47 -15.85 2.12 2.36
CA GLY A 47 -17.12 2.52 2.96
C GLY A 47 -17.58 3.93 2.63
N ARG A 48 -18.78 4.28 3.12
CA ARG A 48 -19.49 5.52 2.77
C ARG A 48 -18.67 6.79 3.04
N LEU A 49 -17.89 6.77 4.12
CA LEU A 49 -17.05 7.87 4.57
C LEU A 49 -15.56 7.60 4.37
N GLY A 50 -15.20 6.48 3.73
CA GLY A 50 -13.83 6.11 3.43
C GLY A 50 -13.20 7.07 2.43
N SER A 51 -11.89 7.23 2.52
CA SER A 51 -11.09 8.05 1.60
C SER A 51 -10.66 7.32 0.33
N GLY A 52 -10.75 5.99 0.31
CA GLY A 52 -10.23 5.14 -0.76
C GLY A 52 -8.72 4.93 -0.73
N ASN A 53 -8.01 5.48 0.27
CA ASN A 53 -6.57 5.32 0.37
C ASN A 53 -6.18 3.93 0.87
N CYS A 54 -5.14 3.36 0.28
CA CYS A 54 -4.54 2.12 0.75
C CYS A 54 -3.49 2.38 1.84
N THR A 55 -3.65 1.72 2.98
CA THR A 55 -2.60 1.59 3.99
C THR A 55 -1.80 0.32 3.69
N CYS A 56 -0.57 0.49 3.21
CA CYS A 56 0.27 -0.63 2.78
C CYS A 56 0.93 -1.37 3.94
N ASN A 57 1.15 -2.67 3.74
CA ASN A 57 2.04 -3.48 4.56
C ASN A 57 3.47 -2.92 4.50
N ALA A 58 4.28 -3.19 5.52
CA ALA A 58 5.59 -2.54 5.72
C ALA A 58 6.53 -2.56 4.50
N GLN A 59 6.46 -3.61 3.67
CA GLN A 59 7.32 -3.85 2.51
C GLN A 59 6.79 -3.29 1.20
N TYR A 60 5.60 -2.70 1.18
CA TYR A 60 4.91 -2.27 -0.03
C TYR A 60 4.65 -0.77 -0.04
N ARG A 61 4.58 -0.20 -1.24
CA ARG A 61 4.46 1.22 -1.52
C ARG A 61 3.58 1.46 -2.75
N GLY A 62 3.34 2.73 -3.03
CA GLY A 62 2.45 3.17 -4.09
C GLY A 62 0.98 3.26 -3.64
N PRO A 63 0.13 3.87 -4.48
CA PRO A 63 -1.28 4.11 -4.17
C PRO A 63 -2.11 2.82 -4.03
N ASP A 64 -1.67 1.74 -4.65
CA ASP A 64 -2.29 0.41 -4.65
C ASP A 64 -1.46 -0.64 -3.91
N CYS A 65 -0.41 -0.24 -3.18
CA CYS A 65 0.54 -1.14 -2.53
C CYS A 65 1.14 -2.21 -3.46
N GLY A 66 1.23 -1.93 -4.76
CA GLY A 66 1.77 -2.87 -5.75
C GLY A 66 3.31 -2.87 -5.82
N ALA A 67 3.97 -1.81 -5.34
CA ALA A 67 5.42 -1.67 -5.43
C ALA A 67 6.12 -2.25 -4.19
N MET A 68 6.87 -3.33 -4.36
CA MET A 68 7.63 -3.95 -3.27
C MET A 68 9.00 -3.26 -3.11
N CYS A 69 9.35 -2.92 -1.87
CA CYS A 69 10.67 -2.40 -1.53
C CYS A 69 11.76 -3.44 -1.85
N PRO A 70 12.87 -3.06 -2.50
CA PRO A 70 14.01 -3.94 -2.74
C PRO A 70 14.52 -4.62 -1.47
N GLY A 71 15.06 -5.84 -1.59
CA GLY A 71 15.65 -6.56 -0.45
C GLY A 71 14.64 -7.09 0.57
N SER A 72 13.33 -7.04 0.28
CA SER A 72 12.26 -7.44 1.22
C SER A 72 11.88 -8.92 1.14
N TYR A 73 12.82 -9.79 0.79
CA TYR A 73 12.54 -11.21 0.49
C TYR A 73 12.35 -12.09 1.73
N VAL A 74 12.77 -11.62 2.90
CA VAL A 74 12.77 -12.40 4.15
C VAL A 74 12.20 -11.55 5.29
N GLY A 75 11.19 -12.08 5.98
CA GLY A 75 10.61 -11.43 7.16
C GLY A 75 9.93 -10.11 6.83
N THR A 76 10.15 -9.10 7.67
CA THR A 76 9.63 -7.72 7.52
C THR A 76 10.71 -6.71 7.15
N ASP A 77 11.92 -7.19 6.86
CA ASP A 77 13.03 -6.31 6.51
C ASP A 77 12.75 -5.65 5.17
N VAL A 78 13.21 -4.40 5.05
CA VAL A 78 13.20 -3.60 3.82
C VAL A 78 14.62 -3.17 3.52
N CYS A 79 14.98 -3.07 2.23
CA CYS A 79 16.34 -2.71 1.83
C CYS A 79 17.40 -3.61 2.48
N SER A 80 17.14 -4.92 2.50
CA SER A 80 17.98 -5.95 3.14
C SER A 80 18.27 -5.70 4.63
N GLY A 81 17.43 -4.92 5.31
CA GLY A 81 17.64 -4.51 6.71
C GLY A 81 18.62 -3.36 6.89
N HIS A 82 19.11 -2.78 5.79
CA HIS A 82 20.20 -1.80 5.78
C HIS A 82 19.81 -0.47 5.13
N GLY A 83 18.53 -0.09 5.17
CA GLY A 83 18.08 1.17 4.60
C GLY A 83 16.63 1.50 4.93
N GLN A 84 16.19 2.65 4.43
CA GLN A 84 14.79 3.05 4.45
C GLN A 84 14.22 3.03 3.05
N CYS A 85 13.01 2.50 2.91
CA CYS A 85 12.30 2.47 1.64
C CYS A 85 11.33 3.65 1.55
N ASP A 86 11.49 4.49 0.53
CA ASP A 86 10.67 5.67 0.30
C ASP A 86 9.30 5.37 -0.35
N GLN A 87 8.59 6.41 -0.79
CA GLN A 87 7.25 6.28 -1.37
C GLN A 87 7.24 5.67 -2.78
N ASP A 88 8.36 5.76 -3.50
CA ASP A 88 8.53 5.22 -4.86
C ASP A 88 9.12 3.81 -4.85
N ALA A 89 9.17 3.17 -3.67
CA ALA A 89 9.81 1.89 -3.42
C ALA A 89 11.33 1.89 -3.71
N ALA A 90 12.01 3.02 -3.55
CA ALA A 90 13.47 3.11 -3.65
C ALA A 90 14.13 3.05 -2.28
N CYS A 91 15.28 2.39 -2.22
CA CYS A 91 16.05 2.21 -1.00
C CYS A 91 17.08 3.33 -0.80
N HIS A 92 17.00 3.98 0.36
CA HIS A 92 18.00 4.90 0.88
C HIS A 92 18.88 4.15 1.86
N CYS A 93 20.04 3.70 1.40
CA CYS A 93 20.92 2.85 2.19
C CYS A 93 21.53 3.58 3.39
N SER A 94 21.67 2.85 4.49
CA SER A 94 22.45 3.25 5.64
C SER A 94 23.93 3.36 5.27
N PRO A 95 24.74 4.12 6.03
CA PRO A 95 26.18 4.23 5.77
C PRO A 95 26.86 2.87 5.66
N ASN A 96 27.78 2.74 4.70
CA ASN A 96 28.51 1.51 4.35
C ASN A 96 27.71 0.43 3.64
N PHE A 97 26.46 0.67 3.23
CA PHE A 97 25.71 -0.25 2.40
C PHE A 97 25.40 0.37 1.03
N TYR A 98 25.39 -0.47 -0.02
CA TYR A 98 25.13 -0.06 -1.39
C TYR A 98 24.41 -1.16 -2.17
N LEU A 99 24.19 -0.92 -3.48
CA LEU A 99 23.26 -1.61 -4.38
C LEU A 99 21.81 -1.14 -4.22
N PHE A 100 20.96 -1.53 -5.17
CA PHE A 100 19.56 -1.11 -5.23
C PHE A 100 18.73 -1.58 -4.03
N ASP A 101 19.21 -2.60 -3.32
CA ASP A 101 18.57 -3.23 -2.16
C ASP A 101 19.41 -3.13 -0.87
N CYS A 102 20.49 -2.37 -0.88
CA CYS A 102 21.42 -2.21 0.25
C CYS A 102 22.02 -3.54 0.77
N SER A 103 22.10 -4.58 -0.07
CA SER A 103 22.58 -5.91 0.34
C SER A 103 24.10 -6.03 0.47
N ALA A 104 24.87 -5.11 -0.12
CA ALA A 104 26.33 -5.17 -0.12
C ALA A 104 26.95 -4.14 0.81
N GLU A 105 27.92 -4.58 1.62
CA GLU A 105 28.76 -3.71 2.44
C GLU A 105 29.92 -3.14 1.62
N CYS A 106 30.16 -1.83 1.75
CA CYS A 106 31.32 -1.17 1.17
C CYS A 106 32.59 -1.80 1.74
N PRO A 107 33.56 -2.22 0.88
CA PRO A 107 34.82 -2.74 1.39
C PRO A 107 35.51 -1.66 2.20
N ARG A 108 35.84 -1.98 3.46
CA ARG A 108 36.75 -1.16 4.26
C ARG A 108 38.08 -1.15 3.50
N THR A 109 38.51 -0.02 2.96
CA THR A 109 39.88 0.11 2.50
C THR A 109 40.77 -0.09 3.72
N ALA A 110 41.58 -1.15 3.71
CA ALA A 110 42.70 -1.28 4.64
C ALA A 110 43.71 -0.20 4.27
N ASP A 111 43.96 0.72 5.21
CA ASP A 111 45.09 1.67 5.17
C ASP A 111 46.43 0.93 5.15
#